data_AF-A0A4U0XUB4-F1
#
_entry.id   AF-A0A4U0XUB4-F1
#
_cell.length_a   1.000
_cell.length_b   1.000
_cell.length_c   1.000
_cell.angle_alpha   90.00
_cell.angle_beta   90.00
_cell.angle_gamma   90.00
#
_symmetry.space_group_name_H-M   'P 1'
#
loop_
_entity.id
_entity.type
_entity.pdbx_description
1 polymer ?
#
loop_
_entity_poly.entity_id
_entity_poly.type
_entity_poly.pdbx_seq_one_letter_code
_entity_poly.pdbx_strand_id
1 'polypeptide(L)'
;MYSQHPQHPQSTPAEELTFEEHQRRREWNRNPLADLFPRIPAAALERVLDLCIARPFTYNLSHSKPWNARHLTSIVVAHVRHAYSDYDKLLREGQVERFEARHRTSDRVWKVLREWCPWDESNEVLERCFNVTLLRPEERLPADAEWDPMDIDDDESDYVDDPMDID
;
A
#
# COMPACT_ATOMS: atom_id res chain seq x y z
N MET A 1 -48.62 -9.47 11.25
CA MET A 1 -47.36 -8.74 11.46
C MET A 1 -46.24 -9.77 11.47
N TYR A 2 -45.49 -9.89 10.37
CA TYR A 2 -44.23 -10.64 10.35
C TYR A 2 -43.17 -9.69 9.81
N SER A 3 -42.28 -9.23 10.70
CA SER A 3 -41.10 -8.44 10.32
C SER A 3 -40.12 -9.35 9.58
N GLN A 4 -39.78 -8.97 8.35
CA GLN A 4 -38.65 -9.52 7.63
C GLN A 4 -37.39 -8.81 8.13
N HIS A 5 -36.47 -9.56 8.74
CA HIS A 5 -35.10 -9.11 8.97
C HIS A 5 -34.34 -9.08 7.64
N PRO A 6 -33.61 -8.01 7.31
CA PRO A 6 -32.69 -8.03 6.18
C PRO A 6 -31.46 -8.89 6.55
N GLN A 7 -31.17 -9.87 5.70
CA GLN A 7 -29.97 -10.69 5.76
C GLN A 7 -28.74 -9.81 5.46
N HIS A 8 -27.75 -9.84 6.36
CA HIS A 8 -26.43 -9.30 6.09
C HIS A 8 -25.79 -10.06 4.90
N PRO A 9 -25.10 -9.37 3.97
CA PRO A 9 -24.34 -10.06 2.94
C PRO A 9 -23.19 -10.84 3.60
N GLN A 10 -23.18 -12.14 3.34
CA GLN A 10 -22.10 -13.04 3.73
C GLN A 10 -20.78 -12.55 3.11
N SER A 11 -19.76 -12.39 3.95
CA SER A 11 -18.38 -12.20 3.52
C SER A 11 -18.01 -13.31 2.54
N THR A 12 -17.70 -12.94 1.30
CA THR A 12 -17.14 -13.85 0.30
C THR A 12 -15.87 -14.51 0.85
N PRO A 13 -15.70 -15.84 0.70
CA PRO A 13 -14.43 -16.47 1.01
C PRO A 13 -13.37 -15.86 0.10
N ALA A 14 -12.24 -15.44 0.67
CA ALA A 14 -11.07 -15.04 -0.11
C ALA A 14 -10.80 -16.16 -1.12
N GLU A 15 -10.97 -15.89 -2.40
CA GLU A 15 -10.69 -16.86 -3.46
C GLU A 15 -9.23 -17.31 -3.28
N GLU A 16 -9.02 -18.57 -2.91
CA GLU A 16 -7.68 -19.17 -2.87
C GLU A 16 -7.14 -19.16 -4.30
N LEU A 17 -6.35 -18.12 -4.60
CA LEU A 17 -5.73 -17.97 -5.90
C LEU A 17 -4.84 -19.17 -6.17
N THR A 18 -4.96 -19.71 -7.38
CA THR A 18 -4.10 -20.81 -7.79
C THR A 18 -2.64 -20.35 -7.86
N PHE A 19 -1.71 -21.30 -7.69
CA PHE A 19 -0.27 -21.02 -7.85
C PHE A 19 0.05 -20.38 -9.21
N GLU A 20 -0.65 -20.80 -10.27
CA GLU A 20 -0.49 -20.24 -11.62
C GLU A 20 -0.98 -18.79 -11.70
N GLU A 21 -2.10 -18.46 -11.04
CA GLU A 21 -2.60 -17.08 -10.96
C GLU A 21 -1.68 -16.18 -10.14
N HIS A 22 -1.11 -16.69 -9.04
CA HIS A 22 -0.07 -15.99 -8.28
C HIS A 22 1.13 -15.64 -9.16
N GLN A 23 1.66 -16.62 -9.90
CA GLN A 23 2.79 -16.41 -10.82
C GLN A 23 2.45 -15.37 -11.90
N ARG A 24 1.26 -15.48 -12.51
CA ARG A 24 0.81 -14.54 -13.55
C ARG A 24 0.70 -13.11 -13.01
N ARG A 25 0.11 -12.93 -11.82
CA ARG A 25 -0.01 -11.60 -11.18
C ARG A 25 1.35 -11.01 -10.83
N ARG A 26 2.32 -11.83 -10.38
CA ARG A 26 3.71 -11.37 -10.18
C ARG A 26 4.31 -10.83 -11.46
N GLU A 27 4.24 -11.59 -12.55
CA GLU A 27 4.84 -11.22 -13.82
C GLU A 27 4.24 -9.93 -14.38
N TRP A 28 2.91 -9.76 -14.28
CA TRP A 28 2.23 -8.56 -14.76
C TRP A 28 2.62 -7.30 -14.00
N ASN A 29 2.92 -7.41 -12.70
CA ASN A 29 3.35 -6.27 -11.89
C ASN A 29 4.86 -6.01 -11.95
N ARG A 30 5.67 -7.04 -12.27
CA ARG A 30 7.15 -6.95 -12.24
C ARG A 30 7.71 -5.93 -13.21
N ASN A 31 7.27 -5.95 -14.48
CA ASN A 31 7.79 -5.03 -15.49
C ASN A 31 7.37 -3.57 -15.21
N PRO A 32 6.09 -3.25 -14.92
CA PRO A 32 5.70 -1.90 -14.52
C PRO A 32 6.43 -1.38 -13.28
N LEU A 33 6.71 -2.23 -12.29
CA LEU A 33 7.48 -1.84 -11.11
C LEU A 33 8.93 -1.52 -11.45
N ALA A 34 9.57 -2.33 -12.31
CA ALA A 34 10.92 -2.07 -12.78
C ALA A 34 11.01 -0.81 -13.66
N ASP A 35 9.95 -0.51 -14.41
CA ASP A 35 9.86 0.73 -15.20
C ASP A 35 9.72 1.97 -14.30
N LEU A 36 8.92 1.90 -13.23
CA LEU A 36 8.74 3.03 -12.30
C LEU A 36 9.95 3.21 -11.36
N PHE A 37 10.52 2.10 -10.88
CA PHE A 37 11.62 2.07 -9.90
C PHE A 37 12.78 1.22 -10.43
N PRO A 38 13.55 1.70 -11.42
CA PRO A 38 14.57 0.90 -12.09
C PRO A 38 15.74 0.47 -11.20
N ARG A 39 15.91 1.09 -10.04
CA ARG A 39 16.96 0.75 -9.05
C ARG A 39 16.41 0.08 -7.80
N ILE A 40 15.19 -0.45 -7.84
CA ILE A 40 14.62 -1.19 -6.72
C ILE A 40 15.50 -2.42 -6.39
N PRO A 41 15.91 -2.62 -5.12
CA PRO A 41 16.62 -3.82 -4.71
C PRO A 41 15.78 -5.08 -4.95
N ALA A 42 16.40 -6.18 -5.37
CA ALA A 42 15.68 -7.42 -5.67
C ALA A 42 14.83 -7.92 -4.50
N ALA A 43 15.34 -7.85 -3.26
CA ALA A 43 14.59 -8.24 -2.07
C ALA A 43 13.35 -7.36 -1.84
N ALA A 44 13.46 -6.04 -2.07
CA ALA A 44 12.33 -5.12 -1.97
C ALA A 44 11.31 -5.37 -3.08
N LEU A 45 11.77 -5.62 -4.31
CA LEU A 45 10.90 -5.94 -5.43
C LEU A 45 10.05 -7.17 -5.16
N GLU A 46 10.64 -8.27 -4.65
CA GLU A 46 9.89 -9.48 -4.34
C GLU A 46 8.84 -9.22 -3.23
N ARG A 47 9.18 -8.42 -2.21
CA ARG A 47 8.23 -8.04 -1.16
C ARG A 47 7.09 -7.17 -1.69
N VAL A 48 7.38 -6.20 -2.55
CA VAL A 48 6.35 -5.36 -3.18
C VAL A 48 5.45 -6.21 -4.08
N LEU A 49 6.00 -7.19 -4.80
CA LEU A 49 5.21 -8.13 -5.59
C LEU A 49 4.28 -8.98 -4.71
N ASP A 50 4.76 -9.44 -3.55
CA ASP A 50 3.91 -10.14 -2.58
C ASP A 50 2.75 -9.26 -2.11
N LEU A 51 3.00 -7.99 -1.79
CA LEU A 51 1.97 -7.02 -1.41
C LEU A 51 0.96 -6.76 -2.54
N CYS A 52 1.43 -6.68 -3.78
CA CYS A 52 0.57 -6.54 -4.95
C CYS A 52 -0.34 -7.75 -5.18
N ILE A 53 0.03 -8.95 -4.76
CA ILE A 53 -0.80 -10.15 -4.88
C ILE A 53 -1.77 -10.29 -3.71
N ALA A 54 -1.29 -9.97 -2.50
CA ALA A 54 -2.06 -10.04 -1.27
C ALA A 54 -3.26 -9.10 -1.33
N ARG A 55 -3.06 -7.89 -1.88
CA ARG A 55 -4.18 -7.08 -2.35
C ARG A 55 -4.60 -7.58 -3.73
N PRO A 56 -5.89 -7.64 -4.08
CA PRO A 56 -6.35 -8.07 -5.40
C PRO A 56 -6.02 -7.04 -6.50
N PHE A 57 -4.83 -6.45 -6.47
CA PHE A 57 -4.31 -5.51 -7.44
C PHE A 57 -3.50 -6.25 -8.49
N THR A 58 -3.75 -5.95 -9.76
CA THR A 58 -2.85 -6.38 -10.82
C THR A 58 -2.84 -5.32 -11.88
N TYR A 59 -1.65 -5.00 -12.38
CA TYR A 59 -1.50 -4.08 -13.51
C TYR A 59 -2.44 -4.50 -14.64
N ASN A 60 -3.35 -3.59 -15.00
CA ASN A 60 -4.42 -3.87 -15.95
C ASN A 60 -4.42 -2.81 -17.05
N LEU A 61 -4.27 -3.28 -18.29
CA LEU A 61 -4.22 -2.44 -19.49
C LEU A 61 -5.54 -1.70 -19.78
N SER A 62 -6.66 -2.15 -19.21
CA SER A 62 -7.95 -1.46 -19.30
C SER A 62 -7.99 -0.18 -18.46
N HIS A 63 -7.13 -0.07 -17.43
CA HIS A 63 -6.99 1.15 -16.64
C HIS A 63 -5.94 2.08 -17.26
N SER A 64 -6.09 3.38 -17.00
CA SER A 64 -5.11 4.36 -17.49
C SER A 64 -3.71 4.12 -16.88
N LYS A 65 -2.66 4.41 -17.65
CA LYS A 65 -1.27 4.37 -17.16
C LYS A 65 -1.06 5.13 -15.83
N PRO A 66 -1.55 6.37 -15.64
CA PRO A 66 -1.38 7.07 -14.38
C PRO A 66 -2.15 6.42 -13.22
N TRP A 67 -3.29 5.76 -13.47
CA TRP A 67 -4.00 5.00 -12.44
C TRP A 67 -3.14 3.83 -11.95
N ASN A 68 -2.64 2.99 -12.86
CA ASN A 68 -1.75 1.87 -12.49
C ASN A 68 -0.48 2.36 -11.78
N ALA A 69 0.13 3.45 -12.28
CA ALA A 69 1.34 4.01 -11.69
C ALA A 69 1.11 4.51 -10.26
N ARG A 70 -0.03 5.16 -9.98
CA ARG A 70 -0.38 5.62 -8.63
C ARG A 70 -0.49 4.45 -7.66
N HIS A 71 -1.21 3.40 -8.02
CA HIS A 71 -1.38 2.22 -7.17
C HIS A 71 -0.05 1.55 -6.85
N LEU A 72 0.74 1.22 -7.87
CA LEU A 72 2.06 0.62 -7.69
C LEU A 72 2.98 1.52 -6.84
N THR A 73 2.95 2.82 -7.09
CA THR A 73 3.74 3.79 -6.32
C THR A 73 3.35 3.80 -4.85
N SER A 74 2.06 3.82 -4.52
CA SER A 74 1.64 3.84 -3.11
C SER A 74 1.98 2.53 -2.39
N ILE A 75 1.93 1.38 -3.07
CA ILE A 75 2.40 0.10 -2.52
C ILE A 75 3.90 0.19 -2.19
N VAL A 76 4.70 0.76 -3.10
CA VAL A 76 6.13 0.97 -2.87
C VAL A 76 6.39 1.96 -1.74
N VAL A 77 5.68 3.09 -1.69
CA VAL A 77 5.81 4.10 -0.61
C VAL A 77 5.53 3.47 0.75
N ALA A 78 4.46 2.68 0.85
CA ALA A 78 4.14 1.98 2.09
C ALA A 78 5.21 0.97 2.47
N HIS A 79 5.65 0.13 1.53
CA HIS A 79 6.75 -0.80 1.78
C HIS A 79 8.02 -0.09 2.27
N VAL A 80 8.40 1.02 1.65
CA VAL A 80 9.57 1.82 2.07
C VAL A 80 9.36 2.38 3.47
N ARG A 81 8.16 2.88 3.79
CA ARG A 81 7.85 3.41 5.12
C ARG A 81 7.98 2.33 6.20
N HIS A 82 7.40 1.15 6.01
CA HIS A 82 7.46 0.07 6.99
C HIS A 82 8.87 -0.56 7.09
N ALA A 83 9.51 -0.86 5.96
CA ALA A 83 10.75 -1.65 5.95
C ALA A 83 12.04 -0.82 6.04
N TYR A 84 12.03 0.45 5.62
CA TYR A 84 13.24 1.28 5.48
C TYR A 84 13.25 2.51 6.40
N SER A 85 12.27 2.65 7.29
CA SER A 85 12.20 3.73 8.27
C SER A 85 11.87 3.20 9.67
N ASP A 86 11.92 4.09 10.66
CA ASP A 86 11.57 3.77 12.04
C ASP A 86 10.06 3.90 12.32
N TYR A 87 9.22 3.93 11.27
CA TYR A 87 7.77 4.14 11.36
C TYR A 87 7.09 3.16 12.34
N ASP A 88 7.28 1.85 12.13
CA ASP A 88 6.66 0.82 12.98
C ASP A 88 7.17 0.85 14.41
N LYS A 89 8.40 1.33 14.61
CA LYS A 89 8.96 1.51 15.96
C LYS A 89 8.27 2.67 16.67
N LEU A 90 8.12 3.81 16.00
CA LEU A 90 7.45 5.00 16.53
C LEU A 90 5.99 4.71 16.93
N LEU A 91 5.29 3.89 16.15
CA LEU A 91 3.92 3.47 16.46
C LEU A 91 3.84 2.50 17.65
N ARG A 92 4.68 1.45 17.65
CA ARG A 92 4.65 0.43 18.72
C ARG A 92 5.03 0.99 20.09
N GLU A 93 5.94 1.95 20.14
CA GLU A 93 6.34 2.59 21.39
C GLU A 93 5.27 3.58 21.91
N GLY A 94 4.14 3.75 21.20
CA GLY A 94 3.05 4.66 21.57
C GLY A 94 3.47 6.12 21.65
N GLN A 95 4.61 6.47 21.04
CA GLN A 95 5.24 7.78 21.21
C GLN A 95 4.53 8.87 20.40
N VAL A 96 3.85 8.50 19.32
CA VAL A 96 3.28 9.44 18.34
C VAL A 96 2.10 8.84 17.58
N GLU A 97 1.20 9.70 17.12
CA GLU A 97 0.15 9.32 16.17
C GLU A 97 0.72 8.97 14.79
N ARG A 98 -0.05 8.21 13.99
CA ARG A 98 0.34 7.78 12.64
C ARG A 98 0.77 8.94 11.72
N PHE A 99 0.08 10.07 11.78
CA PHE A 99 0.42 11.27 11.01
C PHE A 99 1.79 11.85 11.38
N GLU A 100 2.07 11.94 12.67
CA GLU A 100 3.33 12.47 13.19
C GLU A 100 4.49 11.51 12.90
N ALA A 101 4.27 10.19 13.02
CA ALA A 101 5.25 9.19 12.63
C ALA A 101 5.63 9.29 11.14
N ARG A 102 4.66 9.54 10.24
CA ARG A 102 4.90 9.76 8.81
C ARG A 102 5.75 11.00 8.57
N HIS A 103 5.44 12.11 9.23
CA HIS A 103 6.25 13.33 9.13
C HIS A 103 7.69 13.12 9.59
N ARG A 104 7.90 12.47 10.74
CA ARG A 104 9.25 12.24 11.30
C ARG A 104 10.12 11.33 10.43
N THR A 105 9.49 10.39 9.72
CA THR A 105 10.18 9.43 8.85
C THR A 105 10.25 9.87 7.39
N SER A 106 9.56 10.96 7.02
CA SER A 106 9.36 11.43 5.65
C SER A 106 10.67 11.61 4.88
N ASP A 107 11.65 12.31 5.45
CA ASP A 107 12.95 12.55 4.81
C ASP A 107 13.68 11.25 4.46
N ARG A 108 13.61 10.25 5.36
CA ARG A 108 14.25 8.95 5.16
C ARG A 108 13.54 8.15 4.08
N VAL A 109 12.21 8.12 4.10
CA VAL A 109 11.39 7.46 3.08
C VAL A 109 11.62 8.10 1.71
N TRP A 110 11.58 9.43 1.64
CA TRP A 110 11.81 10.19 0.41
C TRP A 110 13.19 9.92 -0.19
N LYS A 111 14.23 9.88 0.64
CA LYS A 111 15.59 9.57 0.21
C LYS A 111 15.66 8.19 -0.46
N VAL A 112 15.10 7.15 0.16
CA VAL A 112 15.10 5.79 -0.41
C VAL A 112 14.32 5.74 -1.72
N LEU A 113 13.15 6.39 -1.78
CA LEU A 113 12.35 6.46 -3.01
C LEU A 113 13.12 7.13 -4.15
N ARG A 114 13.84 8.22 -3.89
CA ARG A 114 14.69 8.89 -4.89
C ARG A 114 15.90 8.05 -5.32
N GLU A 115 16.46 7.25 -4.42
CA GLU A 115 17.53 6.32 -4.78
C GLU A 115 17.03 5.21 -5.72
N TRP A 116 15.79 4.73 -5.52
CA TRP A 116 15.18 3.69 -6.36
C TRP A 116 14.61 4.23 -7.68
N CYS A 117 14.27 5.51 -7.71
CA CYS A 117 13.66 6.24 -8.81
C CYS A 117 14.57 7.41 -9.24
N PRO A 118 15.72 7.12 -9.90
CA PRO A 118 16.78 8.09 -10.16
C PRO A 118 16.47 9.04 -11.32
N TRP A 119 15.22 9.17 -11.76
CA TRP A 119 14.88 10.06 -12.87
C TRP A 119 15.37 11.47 -12.54
N ASP A 120 16.20 12.01 -13.43
CA ASP A 120 16.71 13.39 -13.35
C ASP A 120 15.55 14.40 -13.45
N GLU A 121 14.40 13.97 -13.97
CA GLU A 121 13.13 14.70 -14.03
C GLU A 121 12.26 14.44 -12.78
N SER A 122 11.46 15.43 -12.40
CA SER A 122 10.47 15.32 -11.33
C SER A 122 9.41 14.26 -11.69
N ASN A 123 9.31 13.19 -10.90
CA ASN A 123 8.25 12.21 -11.05
C ASN A 123 7.02 12.69 -10.27
N GLU A 124 6.11 13.38 -10.96
CA GLU A 124 4.91 13.97 -10.36
C GLU A 124 4.02 12.92 -9.67
N VAL A 125 3.96 11.69 -10.19
CA VAL A 125 3.16 10.62 -9.58
C VAL A 125 3.76 10.20 -8.25
N LEU A 126 5.08 10.02 -8.19
CA LEU A 126 5.81 9.69 -6.97
C LEU A 126 5.64 10.79 -5.92
N GLU A 127 5.90 12.05 -6.29
CA GLU A 127 5.75 13.19 -5.40
C GLU A 127 4.32 13.31 -4.87
N ARG A 128 3.31 13.16 -5.75
CA ARG A 128 1.90 13.25 -5.35
C ARG A 128 1.52 12.11 -4.41
N CYS A 129 1.85 10.86 -4.72
CA CYS A 129 1.56 9.72 -3.85
C CYS A 129 2.24 9.89 -2.49
N PHE A 130 3.50 10.33 -2.46
CA PHE A 130 4.23 10.56 -1.22
C PHE A 130 3.61 11.69 -0.40
N ASN A 131 3.36 12.86 -1.01
CA ASN A 131 2.81 14.02 -0.31
C ASN A 131 1.42 13.74 0.29
N VAL A 132 0.59 12.94 -0.39
CA VAL A 132 -0.72 12.53 0.14
C VAL A 132 -0.56 11.77 1.48
N THR A 133 0.47 10.93 1.63
CA THR A 133 0.71 10.24 2.91
C THR A 133 1.02 11.20 4.07
N LEU A 134 1.53 12.39 3.77
CA LEU A 134 1.84 13.41 4.76
C LEU A 134 0.62 14.26 5.13
N LEU A 135 -0.50 14.15 4.43
CA LEU A 135 -1.71 14.89 4.78
C LEU A 135 -2.49 14.17 5.89
N ARG A 136 -3.27 14.95 6.66
CA ARG A 136 -4.21 14.38 7.63
C ARG A 136 -5.33 13.65 6.89
N PRO A 137 -6.00 12.67 7.54
CA PRO A 137 -7.15 11.99 6.93
C PRO A 137 -8.20 12.95 6.36
N GLU A 138 -8.47 14.05 7.05
CA GLU A 138 -9.47 15.04 6.65
C GLU A 138 -9.03 15.89 5.43
N GLU A 139 -7.74 15.85 5.09
CA GLU A 139 -7.11 16.69 4.06
C GLU A 139 -6.68 15.89 2.82
N ARG A 140 -6.62 14.55 2.90
CA ARG A 140 -6.07 13.69 1.85
C ARG A 140 -6.90 13.71 0.57
N LEU A 141 -8.18 13.37 0.67
CA LEU A 141 -9.17 13.37 -0.41
C LEU A 141 -10.57 13.42 0.23
N PRO A 142 -11.62 13.87 -0.49
CA PRO A 142 -12.98 13.68 -0.01
C PRO A 142 -13.29 12.17 0.13
N ALA A 143 -14.12 11.81 1.10
CA ALA A 143 -14.40 10.41 1.45
C ALA A 143 -15.01 9.57 0.30
N ASP A 144 -15.42 10.21 -0.80
CA ASP A 144 -15.95 9.60 -2.02
C ASP A 144 -14.88 9.38 -3.12
N ALA A 145 -13.62 9.72 -2.85
CA ALA A 145 -12.54 9.38 -3.77
C ALA A 145 -12.44 7.86 -3.91
N GLU A 146 -12.36 7.41 -5.16
CA GLU A 146 -12.35 5.98 -5.52
C GLU A 146 -11.19 5.19 -4.89
N TRP A 147 -10.11 5.88 -4.47
CA TRP A 147 -8.93 5.24 -3.92
C TRP A 147 -8.06 6.19 -3.09
N ASP A 148 -7.74 5.81 -1.85
CA ASP A 148 -6.79 6.50 -0.99
C ASP A 148 -5.45 5.76 -0.95
N PRO A 149 -4.31 6.42 -1.26
CA PRO A 149 -2.97 5.87 -1.04
C PRO A 149 -2.71 5.27 0.35
N MET A 150 -3.46 5.70 1.38
CA MET A 150 -3.34 5.23 2.76
C MET A 150 -4.14 3.97 3.08
N ASP A 151 -5.11 3.56 2.25
CA ASP A 151 -5.84 2.28 2.41
C ASP A 151 -4.87 1.10 2.40
N ILE A 152 -3.66 1.34 1.88
CA ILE A 152 -2.59 0.37 1.82
C ILE A 152 -2.02 0.00 3.19
N ASP A 153 -2.12 0.90 4.18
CA ASP A 153 -1.47 0.74 5.48
C ASP A 153 -2.36 0.00 6.48
N ASP A 154 -3.68 0.12 6.33
CA ASP A 154 -4.62 -0.35 7.33
C ASP A 154 -4.71 -1.90 7.36
N ASP A 155 -4.51 -2.57 6.22
CA ASP A 155 -4.50 -4.05 6.11
C ASP A 155 -3.32 -4.73 6.83
N GLU A 156 -2.18 -4.05 7.05
CA GLU A 156 -1.05 -4.64 7.80
C GLU A 156 -1.25 -4.54 9.33
N SER A 157 -2.24 -3.78 9.80
CA SER A 157 -2.44 -3.50 11.24
C SER A 157 -3.44 -4.41 11.96
N ASP A 158 -4.08 -5.35 11.26
CA ASP A 158 -5.11 -6.25 11.82
C ASP A 158 -4.55 -7.47 12.58
N TYR A 159 -3.25 -7.55 12.85
CA TYR A 159 -2.67 -8.52 13.79
C TYR A 159 -2.20 -7.83 15.07
N VAL A 160 -3.17 -7.34 15.85
CA VAL A 160 -3.04 -7.44 17.31
C VAL A 160 -3.67 -8.79 17.66
N ASP A 161 -2.83 -9.79 17.89
CA ASP A 161 -3.19 -11.03 18.57
C ASP A 161 -3.78 -10.62 19.92
N ASP A 162 -5.10 -10.50 20.01
CA ASP A 162 -5.83 -10.21 21.25
C ASP A 162 -5.84 -11.51 22.05
N PRO A 163 -4.95 -11.70 23.04
CA PRO A 163 -4.77 -12.97 23.71
C PRO A 163 -5.75 -13.04 24.89
N MET A 164 -7.05 -12.82 24.64
CA MET A 164 -8.08 -12.83 25.67
C MET A 164 -9.42 -13.34 25.12
N ASP A 165 -9.46 -14.54 24.56
CA ASP A 165 -10.68 -15.36 24.47
C ASP A 165 -10.31 -16.86 24.52
N ILE A 166 -9.82 -17.29 25.68
CA ILE A 166 -9.96 -18.67 26.15
C ILE A 166 -10.76 -18.58 27.44
N ASP A 167 -12.06 -18.87 27.33
CA ASP A 167 -12.95 -19.23 28.44
C ASP A 167 -12.89 -20.75 28.69
#